data_AF-U1ZSG0-F1
#
_entry.id   AF-U1ZSG0-F1
#
_cell.length_a   1.000
_cell.length_b   1.000
_cell.length_c   1.000
_cell.angle_alpha   90.00
_cell.angle_beta   90.00
_cell.angle_gamma   90.00
#
_symmetry.space_group_name_H-M   'P 1'
#
loop_
_entity.id
_entity.type
_entity.pdbx_description
1 polymer ?
#
loop_
_entity_poly.entity_id
_entity_poly.type
_entity_poly.pdbx_seq_one_letter_code
_entity_poly.pdbx_strand_id
1 'polypeptide(L)'
;MNLRKTLYALALFCTPGLAFAHAGHDHSGVLAGLAHPLLGLDHLLAMLAVGLWAAQQSGAARWALPATFVASMLFGGLLGFAGVTIPLMETGIAGSVLAFGLLVAVAVRLPMALSIALTALFALT
;
A
#
# COMPACT_ATOMS: atom_id res chain seq x y z
N MET A 1 13.78 -17.44 15.15
CA MET A 1 12.84 -17.56 14.01
C MET A 1 13.12 -18.89 13.30
N ASN A 2 12.09 -19.66 12.92
CA ASN A 2 12.28 -20.94 12.23
C ASN A 2 12.77 -20.71 10.79
N LEU A 3 13.71 -21.53 10.29
CA LEU A 3 14.29 -21.42 8.94
C LEU A 3 13.24 -21.34 7.82
N ARG A 4 12.13 -22.09 7.98
CA ARG A 4 10.98 -22.04 7.07
C ARG A 4 10.35 -20.64 7.00
N LYS A 5 10.19 -19.96 8.14
CA LYS A 5 9.64 -18.60 8.20
C LYS A 5 10.57 -17.58 7.52
N THR A 6 11.88 -17.76 7.68
CA THR A 6 12.88 -16.92 7.02
C THR A 6 12.83 -17.06 5.49
N LEU A 7 12.67 -18.30 4.98
CA LEU A 7 12.52 -18.54 3.55
C LEU A 7 11.24 -17.92 2.98
N TYR A 8 10.11 -18.01 3.68
CA TYR A 8 8.87 -17.35 3.26
C TYR A 8 9.00 -15.82 3.28
N ALA A 9 9.66 -15.25 4.28
CA ALA A 9 9.89 -13.81 4.36
C ALA A 9 10.81 -13.32 3.23
N LEU A 10 11.86 -14.09 2.89
CA LEU A 10 12.76 -13.76 1.80
C LEU A 10 12.07 -13.87 0.43
N ALA A 11 11.21 -14.89 0.26
CA ALA A 11 10.38 -15.02 -0.93
C ALA A 11 9.43 -13.82 -1.08
N LEU A 12 8.75 -13.40 0.00
CA LEU A 12 7.90 -12.21 0.02
C LEU A 12 8.69 -10.91 -0.23
N PHE A 13 9.94 -10.82 0.23
CA PHE A 13 10.76 -9.62 0.02
C PHE A 13 11.06 -9.38 -1.47
N CYS A 14 11.09 -10.43 -2.29
CA CYS A 14 11.35 -10.34 -3.72
C CYS A 14 10.09 -10.07 -4.58
N THR A 15 8.87 -10.19 -4.03
CA THR A 15 7.63 -9.99 -4.79
C THR A 15 7.30 -8.55 -5.21
N PRO A 16 7.79 -7.47 -4.58
CA PRO A 16 7.48 -6.10 -5.00
C PRO A 16 7.94 -5.79 -6.43
N GLY A 17 8.95 -6.50 -6.95
CA GLY A 17 9.36 -6.36 -8.36
C GLY A 17 8.38 -6.97 -9.36
N LEU A 18 7.38 -7.73 -8.90
CA LEU A 18 6.30 -8.29 -9.73
C LEU A 18 5.09 -7.35 -9.82
N ALA A 19 5.16 -6.19 -9.16
CA ALA A 19 4.20 -5.10 -9.25
C ALA A 19 4.24 -4.46 -10.65
N PHE A 20 3.74 -5.17 -11.65
CA PHE A 20 3.54 -4.63 -12.99
C PHE A 20 2.32 -3.70 -12.96
N ALA A 21 2.55 -2.42 -12.63
CA ALA A 21 1.53 -1.37 -12.65
C ALA A 21 1.13 -0.92 -14.07
N HIS A 22 1.66 -1.57 -15.12
CA HIS A 22 1.28 -1.32 -16.51
C HIS A 22 -0.12 -1.89 -16.80
N ALA A 23 -1.15 -1.05 -16.61
CA ALA A 23 -2.45 -1.28 -17.21
C ALA A 23 -2.28 -1.19 -18.73
N GLY A 24 -2.55 -2.29 -19.44
CA GLY A 24 -2.70 -2.26 -20.90
C GLY A 24 -3.65 -1.12 -21.31
N HIS A 25 -3.28 -0.40 -22.36
CA HIS A 25 -3.83 0.90 -22.78
C HIS A 25 -5.34 0.96 -23.15
N ASP A 26 -6.19 0.03 -22.70
CA ASP A 26 -7.56 -0.13 -23.22
C ASP A 26 -8.70 0.16 -22.22
N HIS A 27 -8.39 0.53 -20.97
CA HIS A 27 -9.40 0.81 -19.95
C HIS A 27 -9.20 2.20 -19.31
N SER A 28 -9.61 3.25 -20.03
CA SER A 28 -9.73 4.61 -19.48
C SER A 28 -11.19 4.87 -19.08
N GLY A 29 -11.41 5.40 -17.87
CA GLY A 29 -12.75 5.75 -17.37
C GLY A 29 -12.95 5.46 -15.87
N VAL A 30 -14.03 5.99 -15.30
CA VAL A 30 -14.35 5.88 -13.87
C VAL A 30 -14.43 4.42 -13.40
N LEU A 31 -15.01 3.54 -14.21
CA LEU A 31 -15.10 2.11 -13.89
C LEU A 31 -13.73 1.43 -13.83
N ALA A 32 -12.82 1.79 -14.74
CA ALA A 32 -11.45 1.28 -14.72
C ALA A 32 -10.68 1.80 -13.50
N GLY A 33 -10.87 3.06 -13.13
CA GLY A 33 -10.29 3.65 -11.91
C GLY A 33 -10.83 3.01 -10.62
N LEU A 34 -12.11 2.65 -10.56
CA LEU A 34 -12.70 1.93 -9.42
C LEU A 34 -12.26 0.46 -9.37
N ALA A 35 -12.07 -0.17 -10.53
CA ALA A 35 -11.59 -1.55 -10.61
C ALA A 35 -10.08 -1.66 -10.31
N HIS A 36 -9.30 -0.60 -10.54
CA HIS A 36 -7.84 -0.62 -10.41
C HIS A 36 -7.34 -1.04 -9.01
N PRO A 37 -7.85 -0.48 -7.88
CA PRO A 37 -7.45 -0.94 -6.55
C PRO A 37 -7.86 -2.39 -6.22
N LEU A 38 -8.93 -2.89 -6.85
CA LEU A 38 -9.48 -4.21 -6.59
C LEU A 38 -8.79 -5.30 -7.42
N LEU A 39 -8.32 -4.96 -8.62
CA LEU A 39 -7.66 -5.89 -9.54
C LEU A 39 -6.13 -5.76 -9.50
N GLY A 40 -5.60 -4.64 -9.02
CA GLY A 40 -4.17 -4.43 -8.83
C GLY A 40 -3.65 -5.21 -7.62
N LEU A 41 -2.75 -6.16 -7.86
CA LEU A 41 -2.12 -6.94 -6.80
C LEU A 41 -1.38 -6.06 -5.79
N ASP A 42 -0.81 -4.95 -6.24
CA ASP A 42 0.02 -4.09 -5.40
C ASP A 42 -0.82 -3.36 -4.34
N HIS A 43 -1.99 -2.88 -4.75
CA HIS A 43 -2.95 -2.25 -3.86
C HIS A 43 -3.54 -3.26 -2.87
N LEU A 44 -3.86 -4.48 -3.32
CA LEU A 44 -4.33 -5.55 -2.43
C LEU A 44 -3.27 -5.93 -1.38
N LEU A 45 -2.01 -6.06 -1.78
CA LEU A 45 -0.91 -6.34 -0.86
C LEU A 45 -0.68 -5.19 0.12
N ALA A 46 -0.73 -3.94 -0.34
CA ALA A 46 -0.63 -2.76 0.53
C ALA A 46 -1.80 -2.69 1.52
N MET A 47 -3.04 -2.91 1.06
CA MET A 47 -4.23 -2.96 1.93
C MET A 47 -4.13 -4.05 3.00
N LEU A 48 -3.68 -5.24 2.60
CA LEU A 48 -3.45 -6.34 3.53
C LEU A 48 -2.36 -5.99 4.55
N ALA A 49 -1.23 -5.43 4.11
CA ALA A 49 -0.14 -5.04 4.98
C ALA A 49 -0.55 -3.94 5.97
N VAL A 50 -1.29 -2.92 5.52
CA VAL A 50 -1.85 -1.87 6.39
C VAL A 50 -2.86 -2.45 7.37
N GLY A 51 -3.72 -3.37 6.94
CA GLY A 51 -4.67 -4.05 7.83
C GLY A 51 -3.97 -4.89 8.91
N LEU A 52 -2.94 -5.66 8.53
CA LEU A 52 -2.11 -6.42 9.46
C LEU A 52 -1.38 -5.50 10.44
N TRP A 53 -0.80 -4.39 9.96
CA TRP A 53 -0.11 -3.44 10.82
C TRP A 53 -1.07 -2.72 11.77
N ALA A 54 -2.25 -2.32 11.28
CA ALA A 54 -3.30 -1.73 12.09
C ALA A 54 -3.77 -2.70 13.20
N ALA A 55 -3.85 -4.00 12.91
CA ALA A 55 -4.18 -5.01 13.90
C ALA A 55 -3.12 -5.17 15.00
N GLN A 56 -1.84 -4.85 14.71
CA GLN A 56 -0.74 -4.87 15.68
C GLN A 56 -0.72 -3.63 16.58
N GLN A 57 -1.36 -2.54 16.16
CA GLN A 57 -1.51 -1.31 16.93
C GLN A 57 -2.65 -1.42 17.96
N SER A 58 -2.66 -0.54 18.96
CA SER A 58 -3.72 -0.44 19.97
C SER A 58 -4.53 0.85 19.86
N GLY A 59 -5.74 0.85 20.43
CA GLY A 59 -6.60 2.03 20.48
C GLY A 59 -7.08 2.51 19.11
N ALA A 60 -7.15 3.84 18.93
CA ALA A 60 -7.71 4.48 17.73
C ALA A 60 -6.92 4.18 16.44
N ALA A 61 -5.63 3.87 16.55
CA ALA A 61 -4.77 3.57 15.40
C ALA A 61 -5.27 2.35 14.58
N ARG A 62 -5.98 1.40 15.21
CA ARG A 62 -6.54 0.21 14.54
C ARG A 62 -7.52 0.58 13.42
N TRP A 63 -8.23 1.69 13.58
CA TRP A 63 -9.21 2.18 12.60
C TRP A 63 -8.69 3.37 11.80
N ALA A 64 -7.87 4.22 12.42
CA ALA A 64 -7.31 5.39 11.75
C ALA A 64 -6.41 4.99 10.57
N LEU A 65 -5.66 3.89 10.68
CA LEU A 65 -4.73 3.46 9.62
C LEU A 65 -5.45 3.02 8.35
N PRO A 66 -6.39 2.04 8.38
CA PRO A 66 -7.16 1.70 7.18
C PRO A 66 -7.94 2.89 6.61
N ALA A 67 -8.53 3.73 7.47
CA ALA A 67 -9.28 4.91 7.01
C ALA A 67 -8.38 5.92 6.29
N THR A 68 -7.18 6.19 6.83
CA THR A 68 -6.18 7.09 6.22
C THR A 68 -5.73 6.56 4.87
N PHE A 69 -5.51 5.24 4.77
CA PHE A 69 -5.10 4.59 3.53
C PHE A 69 -6.16 4.78 2.42
N VAL A 70 -7.43 4.46 2.72
CA VAL A 70 -8.53 4.62 1.75
C VAL A 70 -8.72 6.09 1.35
N ALA A 71 -8.65 7.02 2.30
CA ALA A 71 -8.80 8.45 2.02
C ALA A 71 -7.67 8.98 1.12
N SER A 72 -6.43 8.56 1.36
CA SER A 72 -5.27 9.00 0.59
C SER A 72 -5.25 8.40 -0.80
N MET A 73 -5.63 7.13 -0.95
CA MET A 73 -5.79 6.47 -2.24
C MET A 73 -6.88 7.15 -3.08
N LEU A 74 -8.03 7.50 -2.47
CA LEU A 74 -9.08 8.25 -3.15
C LEU A 74 -8.55 9.61 -3.63
N PHE A 75 -7.77 10.30 -2.79
CA PHE A 75 -7.17 11.58 -3.14
C PHE A 75 -6.15 11.45 -4.29
N GLY A 76 -5.28 10.44 -4.26
CA GLY A 76 -4.35 10.13 -5.36
C GLY A 76 -5.08 9.82 -6.67
N GLY A 77 -6.16 9.04 -6.61
CA GLY A 77 -7.02 8.77 -7.75
C GLY A 77 -7.68 10.02 -8.34
N LEU A 78 -8.14 10.95 -7.48
CA LEU A 78 -8.68 12.25 -7.91
C LEU A 78 -7.62 13.13 -8.57
N LEU A 79 -6.38 13.14 -8.05
CA LEU A 79 -5.26 13.84 -8.66
C LEU A 79 -4.95 13.27 -10.06
N GLY A 80 -4.90 11.94 -10.19
CA GLY A 80 -4.75 11.28 -11.50
C GLY A 80 -5.89 11.63 -12.46
N PHE A 81 -7.13 11.69 -11.97
CA PHE A 81 -8.29 12.12 -12.78
C PHE A 81 -8.19 13.59 -13.22
N ALA A 82 -7.63 14.46 -12.38
CA ALA A 82 -7.34 15.85 -12.72
C ALA A 82 -6.15 16.02 -13.69
N GLY A 83 -5.52 14.93 -14.12
CA GLY A 83 -4.37 14.93 -15.02
C GLY A 83 -3.04 15.24 -14.33
N VAL A 84 -2.99 15.20 -12.99
CA VAL A 84 -1.75 15.38 -12.25
C VAL A 84 -0.93 14.10 -12.32
N THR A 85 0.19 14.17 -13.02
CA THR A 85 1.14 13.05 -13.12
C THR A 85 2.06 13.05 -11.90
N ILE A 86 2.00 12.00 -11.10
CA ILE A 86 2.96 11.77 -10.02
C ILE A 86 4.18 11.04 -10.62
N PRO A 87 5.38 11.64 -10.61
CA PRO A 87 6.58 10.98 -11.10
C PRO A 87 6.91 9.77 -10.22
N LEU A 88 7.46 8.72 -10.84
CA LEU A 88 7.85 7.47 -10.16
C LEU A 88 6.69 6.76 -9.44
N MET A 89 5.46 6.88 -9.93
CA MET A 89 4.28 6.21 -9.33
C MET A 89 4.52 4.72 -9.06
N GLU A 90 4.99 3.99 -10.06
CA GLU A 90 5.25 2.54 -9.95
C GLU A 90 6.32 2.23 -8.89
N THR A 91 7.35 3.06 -8.80
CA THR A 91 8.41 2.91 -7.78
C THR A 91 7.89 3.27 -6.38
N GLY A 92 6.99 4.26 -6.28
CA GLY A 92 6.31 4.64 -5.05
C GLY A 92 5.46 3.50 -4.49
N ILE A 93 4.66 2.87 -5.36
CA ILE A 93 3.84 1.69 -5.02
C ILE A 93 4.73 0.51 -4.59
N ALA A 94 5.78 0.18 -5.34
CA ALA A 94 6.69 -0.90 -4.94
C ALA A 94 7.37 -0.60 -3.58
N GLY A 95 7.74 0.67 -3.36
CA GLY A 95 8.30 1.16 -2.11
C GLY A 95 7.33 1.08 -0.94
N SER A 96 6.04 1.37 -1.15
CA SER A 96 5.01 1.29 -0.11
C SER A 96 4.77 -0.15 0.34
N VAL A 97 4.67 -1.10 -0.60
CA VAL A 97 4.53 -2.52 -0.30
C VAL A 97 5.73 -3.03 0.52
N LEU A 98 6.95 -2.66 0.13
CA LEU A 98 8.16 -2.98 0.91
C LEU A 98 8.12 -2.37 2.31
N ALA A 99 7.80 -1.08 2.43
CA ALA A 99 7.79 -0.37 3.69
C ALA A 99 6.76 -0.94 4.67
N PHE A 100 5.50 -1.14 4.24
CA PHE A 100 4.48 -1.75 5.09
C PHE A 100 4.80 -3.21 5.41
N GLY A 101 5.30 -3.98 4.43
CA GLY A 101 5.74 -5.35 4.66
C GLY A 101 6.82 -5.44 5.76
N LEU A 102 7.78 -4.52 5.74
CA LEU A 102 8.83 -4.45 6.77
C LEU A 102 8.27 -4.03 8.14
N LEU A 103 7.39 -3.03 8.18
CA LEU A 103 6.73 -2.58 9.42
C LEU A 103 5.93 -3.72 10.07
N VAL A 104 5.20 -4.48 9.26
CA VAL A 104 4.46 -5.68 9.68
C VAL A 104 5.41 -6.77 10.19
N ALA A 105 6.52 -7.02 9.48
CA ALA A 105 7.47 -8.08 9.80
C ALA A 105 8.23 -7.84 11.11
N VAL A 106 8.62 -6.59 11.38
CA VAL A 106 9.32 -6.19 12.60
C VAL A 106 8.34 -5.95 13.77
N ALA A 107 7.04 -5.90 13.48
CA ALA A 107 5.97 -5.60 14.42
C ALA A 107 6.17 -4.28 15.20
N VAL A 108 6.66 -3.25 14.49
CA VAL A 108 6.96 -1.95 15.09
C VAL A 108 5.68 -1.23 15.48
N ARG A 109 5.64 -0.77 16.73
CA ARG A 109 4.58 0.10 17.24
C ARG A 109 5.03 1.57 17.23
N LEU A 110 4.73 2.25 16.12
CA LEU A 110 5.01 3.69 15.99
C LEU A 110 3.93 4.53 16.70
N PRO A 111 4.27 5.76 17.13
CA PRO A 111 3.28 6.72 17.60
C PRO A 111 2.26 7.02 16.48
N MET A 112 1.00 7.22 16.88
CA MET A 112 -0.15 7.35 15.97
C MET A 112 0.05 8.37 14.85
N ALA A 113 0.63 9.54 15.16
CA ALA A 113 0.89 10.58 14.17
C ALA A 113 1.84 10.11 13.06
N LEU A 114 2.90 9.39 13.41
CA LEU A 114 3.86 8.87 12.44
C LEU A 114 3.24 7.74 11.63
N SER A 115 2.42 6.88 12.25
CA SER A 115 1.71 5.84 11.51
C SER A 115 0.76 6.42 10.47
N ILE A 116 -0.01 7.44 10.83
CA ILE A 116 -0.91 8.14 9.91
C ILE A 116 -0.13 8.82 8.79
N ALA A 117 0.96 9.53 9.11
CA ALA A 117 1.77 10.22 8.11
C ALA A 117 2.39 9.26 7.08
N LEU A 118 2.96 8.15 7.54
CA LEU A 118 3.51 7.12 6.65
C LEU A 118 2.41 6.49 5.81
N THR A 119 1.27 6.16 6.42
CA THR A 119 0.13 5.61 5.70
C THR A 119 -0.40 6.55 4.63
N ALA A 120 -0.50 7.84 4.92
CA ALA A 120 -0.97 8.83 3.96
C ALA A 120 0.00 9.01 2.80
N LEU A 121 1.30 9.13 3.09
CA LEU A 121 2.34 9.33 2.07
C LEU A 121 2.38 8.17 1.08
N PHE A 122 2.41 6.94 1.59
CA PHE A 122 2.55 5.73 0.77
C PHE A 122 1.26 5.30 0.07
N ALA A 123 0.10 5.76 0.52
CA ALA A 123 -1.18 5.50 -0.13
C ALA A 123 -1.55 6.56 -1.18
N LEU A 124 -0.80 7.65 -1.25
CA LEU A 124 -0.99 8.72 -2.24
C LEU A 124 -0.38 8.37 -3.61
N THR A 125 0.66 7.53 -3.58
CA THR A 125 1.33 6.94 -4.75
C THR A 125 0.64 5.66 -5.15
#